data_AF-A0A0V0VA61-F1
#
_entry.id   AF-A0A0V0VA61-F1
#
_cell.length_a   1.000
_cell.length_b   1.000
_cell.length_c   1.000
_cell.angle_alpha   90.00
_cell.angle_beta   90.00
_cell.angle_gamma   90.00
#
_symmetry.space_group_name_H-M   'P 1'
#
loop_
_entity.id
_entity.type
_entity.pdbx_description
1 polymer ?
#
loop_
_entity_poly.entity_id
_entity_poly.type
_entity_poly.pdbx_seq_one_letter_code
_entity_poly.pdbx_strand_id
1 'polypeptide(L)' 'MIVSGTTENLTEEEKIMLMMKESTEAYDPKYYVKIPQGKRKLAWSSYCKRCRQEGHCIQNCPLLHYKRKDGQ' A
#
# COMPACT_ATOMS: atom_id res chain seq x y z
N MET A 1 5.96 25.71 -17.44
CA MET A 1 6.59 26.97 -17.00
C MET A 1 7.08 26.74 -15.59
N ILE A 2 8.37 26.47 -15.41
CA ILE A 2 8.96 26.44 -14.07
C ILE A 2 9.18 27.90 -13.70
N VAL A 3 8.47 28.38 -12.68
CA VAL A 3 8.61 29.74 -12.15
C VAL A 3 9.95 29.81 -11.41
N SER A 4 11.02 30.11 -12.15
CA SER A 4 12.33 30.45 -11.60
C SER A 4 12.34 31.91 -11.18
N GLY A 5 11.55 32.27 -10.18
CA GLY A 5 11.43 33.66 -9.75
C GLY A 5 10.88 33.78 -8.35
N THR A 6 11.79 33.77 -7.35
CA THR A 6 11.74 34.49 -6.06
C THR A 6 12.84 34.06 -5.07
N THR A 7 13.93 33.38 -5.49
CA THR A 7 15.00 32.99 -4.53
C THR A 7 16.09 34.05 -4.33
N GLU A 8 15.99 35.21 -4.99
CA GLU A 8 17.06 36.22 -5.00
C GLU A 8 16.99 37.22 -3.83
N ASN A 9 15.96 37.16 -2.98
CA ASN A 9 15.77 38.05 -1.82
C ASN A 9 15.64 37.32 -0.46
N LEU A 10 15.89 36.01 -0.43
CA LEU A 10 15.85 35.25 0.83
C LEU A 10 17.22 35.32 1.50
N THR A 11 17.23 35.53 2.82
CA THR A 11 18.43 35.35 3.66
C THR A 11 18.94 33.91 3.54
N GLU A 12 20.23 33.66 3.81
CA GLU A 12 20.78 32.30 3.71
C GLU A 12 20.01 31.32 4.60
N GLU A 13 19.57 31.78 5.77
CA GLU A 13 18.76 31.02 6.71
C GLU A 13 17.40 30.64 6.13
N GLU A 14 16.72 31.57 5.48
CA GLU A 14 15.41 31.32 4.84
C GLU A 14 15.54 30.39 3.64
N LYS A 15 16.64 30.50 2.88
CA LYS A 15 16.94 29.60 1.76
C LYS A 15 17.18 28.17 2.24
N ILE A 16 17.91 28.00 3.34
CA ILE A 16 18.13 26.69 3.97
C ILE A 16 16.81 26.09 4.46
N MET A 17 15.97 26.88 5.13
CA MET A 17 14.65 26.42 5.58
C MET A 17 13.75 26.00 4.41
N LEU A 18 13.77 26.76 3.31
CA LEU A 18 13.00 26.46 2.11
C LEU A 18 13.45 25.13 1.49
N MET A 19 14.76 24.94 1.33
CA MET A 19 15.32 23.67 0.82
C MET A 19 14.95 22.48 1.70
N MET A 20 15.03 22.63 3.03
CA MET A 20 14.62 21.57 3.97
C MET A 20 13.14 21.21 3.81
N LYS A 21 12.28 22.23 3.66
CA LYS A 21 10.83 22.03 3.46
C LYS A 21 10.53 21.33 2.14
N GLU A 22 11.07 21.82 1.03
CA GLU A 22 10.86 21.24 -0.30
C GLU A 22 11.37 19.80 -0.39
N SER A 23 12.47 19.49 0.31
CA SER A 23 13.04 18.13 0.33
C SER A 23 12.13 17.07 0.96
N THR A 24 11.20 17.49 1.83
CA THR A 24 10.36 16.57 2.62
C THR A 24 8.88 16.62 2.23
N GLU A 25 8.44 17.67 1.54
CA GLU A 25 7.04 17.90 1.19
C GLU A 25 6.41 16.75 0.37
N ALA A 26 7.16 16.18 -0.57
CA ALA A 26 6.70 15.08 -1.42
C ALA A 26 6.39 13.78 -0.65
N TYR A 27 6.90 13.63 0.58
CA TYR A 27 6.77 12.43 1.40
C TYR A 27 6.04 12.71 2.73
N ASP A 28 5.27 13.80 2.83
CA ASP A 28 4.49 14.12 4.03
C ASP A 28 3.40 13.04 4.29
N PRO A 29 3.45 12.33 5.45
CA PRO A 29 2.46 11.34 5.89
C PRO A 29 0.99 11.81 5.79
N LYS A 30 0.74 13.12 5.84
CA LYS A 30 -0.60 13.72 5.70
C LYS A 30 -1.26 13.38 4.36
N TYR A 31 -0.49 13.23 3.29
CA TYR A 31 -1.00 12.87 1.96
C TYR A 31 -1.04 11.36 1.70
N TYR A 32 -0.50 10.54 2.61
CA TYR A 32 -0.59 9.09 2.49
C TYR A 32 -2.00 8.63 2.85
N VAL A 33 -2.74 8.19 1.83
CA VAL A 33 -4.00 7.50 2.07
C VAL A 33 -3.69 6.17 2.76
N LYS A 34 -4.07 6.05 4.04
CA LYS A 34 -4.05 4.77 4.74
C LYS A 34 -5.00 3.82 4.01
N ILE A 35 -4.44 2.95 3.17
CA ILE A 35 -5.21 1.89 2.52
C ILE A 35 -5.81 1.04 3.64
N PRO A 36 -7.14 0.91 3.74
CA PRO A 36 -7.76 0.07 4.75
C PRO A 36 -7.18 -1.34 4.59
N GLN A 37 -6.59 -1.90 5.65
CA GLN A 37 -5.93 -3.21 5.58
C GLN A 37 -6.89 -4.33 5.12
N GLY A 38 -8.20 -4.14 5.25
CA GLY A 38 -9.24 -5.06 4.77
C GLY A 38 -9.65 -4.91 3.29
N LYS A 39 -9.17 -3.91 2.55
CA LYS A 39 -9.50 -3.68 1.12
C LYS A 39 -8.37 -3.98 0.15
N ARG A 40 -7.24 -4.53 0.60
CA ARG A 40 -6.41 -5.30 -0.31
C ARG A 40 -7.29 -6.48 -0.73
N LYS A 41 -7.96 -6.35 -1.88
CA LYS A 41 -8.52 -7.51 -2.60
C LYS A 41 -7.33 -8.44 -2.71
N LEU A 42 -7.24 -9.42 -1.80
CA LEU A 42 -6.33 -10.55 -1.88
C LEU A 42 -6.48 -10.98 -3.33
N ALA A 43 -5.43 -10.78 -4.14
CA ALA A 43 -5.44 -11.05 -5.56
C ALA A 43 -6.23 -12.34 -5.74
N TRP A 44 -7.42 -12.24 -6.31
CA TRP A 44 -8.42 -13.29 -6.27
C TRP A 44 -7.75 -14.49 -6.91
N SER A 45 -7.24 -15.40 -6.09
CA SER A 45 -6.45 -16.52 -6.60
C SER A 45 -7.41 -17.29 -7.46
N SER A 46 -7.17 -17.31 -8.79
CA SER A 46 -8.06 -17.92 -9.78
C SER A 46 -8.45 -19.34 -9.37
N TYR A 47 -7.53 -20.00 -8.68
CA TYR A 47 -7.71 -21.30 -8.07
C TYR A 47 -7.31 -21.30 -6.59
N CYS A 48 -7.91 -22.20 -5.83
CA CYS A 48 -7.60 -22.48 -4.46
C CYS A 48 -6.26 -23.22 -4.35
N LYS A 49 -5.28 -22.67 -3.63
CA LYS A 49 -3.97 -23.34 -3.41
C LYS A 49 -4.06 -24.63 -2.57
N ARG A 50 -5.18 -24.90 -1.88
CA ARG A 50 -5.40 -26.10 -1.06
C ARG A 50 -5.97 -27.27 -1.86
N CYS A 51 -7.06 -27.05 -2.61
CA CYS A 51 -7.74 -28.11 -3.39
C CYS A 51 -7.46 -28.04 -4.90
N ARG A 52 -6.73 -27.00 -5.36
CA ARG A 52 -6.42 -26.72 -6.78
C ARG A 52 -7.64 -26.50 -7.68
N GLN A 53 -8.83 -26.28 -7.13
CA GLN A 53 -10.04 -25.97 -7.88
C GLN A 53 -10.23 -24.46 -8.05
N GLU A 54 -10.86 -24.07 -9.16
CA GLU A 54 -11.18 -22.69 -9.49
C GLU A 54 -12.46 -22.20 -8.78
N GLY A 55 -12.68 -20.89 -8.78
CA GLY A 55 -13.91 -20.28 -8.25
C GLY A 55 -13.90 -19.93 -6.76
N HIS A 56 -12.85 -20.31 -6.01
CA HIS A 56 -12.70 -19.90 -4.60
C HIS A 56 -11.22 -19.77 -4.19
N CYS A 57 -10.95 -18.93 -3.18
CA CYS A 57 -9.63 -18.81 -2.58
C CYS A 57 -9.45 -19.81 -1.43
N ILE A 58 -8.21 -19.97 -0.94
CA ILE A 58 -7.88 -20.92 0.14
C ILE A 58 -8.71 -20.68 1.42
N GLN A 59 -9.07 -19.44 1.73
CA GLN A 59 -9.89 -19.07 2.90
C GLN A 59 -11.32 -19.59 2.79
N ASN A 60 -11.87 -19.63 1.57
CA ASN A 60 -13.23 -20.08 1.26
C ASN A 60 -13.26 -21.51 0.72
N CYS A 61 -12.23 -22.32 1.01
CA CYS A 61 -12.17 -23.68 0.49
C CYS A 61 -13.24 -24.57 1.15
N PRO A 62 -14.10 -25.27 0.40
CA PRO A 62 -15.10 -26.16 0.98
C PRO A 62 -14.46 -27.32 1.77
N LEU A 63 -13.24 -27.72 1.41
CA LEU A 63 -12.44 -28.69 2.16
C LEU A 63 -11.82 -28.12 3.44
N LEU A 64 -11.99 -26.83 3.73
CA LEU A 64 -11.54 -26.22 4.99
C LEU A 64 -12.42 -26.66 6.16
N HIS A 65 -13.70 -26.90 5.93
CA HIS A 65 -14.65 -27.38 6.93
C HIS A 65 -14.72 -28.89 7.05
N TYR A 66 -14.16 -29.64 6.08
CA TYR A 66 -14.04 -31.08 6.19
C TYR A 66 -12.89 -31.42 7.13
N LYS A 67 -13.21 -31.63 8.42
CA LYS A 67 -12.30 -32.26 9.38
C LYS A 67 -11.78 -33.55 8.74
N ARG A 68 -10.46 -33.69 8.64
CA ARG A 68 -9.85 -34.98 8.28
C ARG A 68 -10.36 -35.99 9.30
N LYS A 69 -11.09 -37.02 8.86
CA LYS A 69 -11.21 -38.24 9.67
C LYS A 69 -9.87 -38.93 9.52
N ASP A 70 -8.98 -38.66 10.46
CA ASP A 70 -7.71 -39.38 10.54
C ASP A 70 -8.03 -40.87 10.79
N GLY A 71 -7.53 -41.72 9.90
CA GLY A 71 -7.17 -43.13 10.15
C GLY A 71 -8.27 -44.10 10.60
N GLN A 72 -8.66 -45.00 9.69
CA GLN A 72 -8.95 -46.39 10.05
C GLN A 72 -7.79 -47.26 9.60
#